data_AF-A0A183AFH2-F1
#
_entry.id   AF-A0A183AFH2-F1
#
_cell.length_a   1.000
_cell.length_b   1.000
_cell.length_c   1.000
_cell.angle_alpha   90.00
_cell.angle_beta   90.00
_cell.angle_gamma   90.00
#
_symmetry.space_group_name_H-M   'P 1'
#
loop_
_entity.id
_entity.type
_entity.pdbx_description
1 polymer ?
#
loop_
_entity_poly.entity_id
_entity_poly.type
_entity_poly.pdbx_seq_one_letter_code
_entity_poly.pdbx_strand_id
1 'polypeptide(L)' 'MIANCGVLLLVLFMLGSVQMVTLEEAMQDPARFIRYEMSSFNVGLNALFALLMLSGMLAAIVTFIALVSRSLGYRKKRQS' A
#
# COMPACT_ATOMS: atom_id res chain seq x y z
N MET A 1 -17.27 22.23 10.21
CA MET A 1 -17.00 22.52 8.78
C MET A 1 -15.94 23.59 8.58
N ILE A 2 -15.93 24.69 9.35
CA ILE A 2 -14.91 25.77 9.25
C ILE A 2 -13.49 25.29 9.59
N ALA A 3 -13.34 24.43 10.61
CA ALA A 3 -12.05 23.85 10.97
C ALA A 3 -11.39 23.05 9.83
N ASN A 4 -12.18 22.33 9.02
CA ASN A 4 -11.65 21.57 7.88
C ASN A 4 -11.16 22.49 6.76
N CYS A 5 -11.82 23.63 6.51
CA CYS A 5 -11.35 24.62 5.55
C CYS A 5 -10.04 25.29 6.00
N GLY A 6 -9.91 25.57 7.30
CA GLY A 6 -8.68 26.14 7.87
C GLY A 6 -7.48 25.19 7.74
N VAL A 7 -7.68 23.90 8.01
CA VAL A 7 -6.65 22.87 7.83
C VAL A 7 -6.28 22.72 6.35
N LEU A 8 -7.26 22.71 5.45
CA LEU A 8 -7.02 22.63 4.00
C LEU A 8 -6.18 23.82 3.50
N LEU A 9 -6.54 25.05 3.90
CA LEU A 9 -5.80 26.27 3.54
C LEU A 9 -4.37 26.25 4.08
N LEU A 10 -4.17 25.77 5.30
CA LEU A 10 -2.85 25.65 5.91
C LEU A 10 -1.97 24.63 5.17
N VAL A 11 -2.54 23.50 4.74
CA VAL A 11 -1.85 22.51 3.91
C VAL A 11 -1.48 23.10 2.55
N LEU A 12 -2.40 23.81 1.89
CA LEU A 12 -2.13 24.45 0.59
C LEU A 12 -1.05 25.54 0.67
N PHE A 13 -1.04 26.33 1.76
CA PHE A 13 -0.02 27.35 2.01
C PHE A 13 1.36 26.73 2.25
N MET A 14 1.42 25.64 3.01
CA MET A 14 2.65 24.88 3.22
C MET A 14 3.16 24.25 1.92
N LEU A 15 2.28 23.76 1.03
CA LEU A 15 2.68 23.23 -0.28
C LEU A 15 3.39 24.28 -1.14
N GLY A 16 2.94 25.54 -1.12
CA GLY A 16 3.61 26.63 -1.84
C GLY A 16 5.00 27.00 -1.30
N SER A 17 5.30 26.61 -0.06
CA SER A 17 6.61 26.82 0.58
C SER A 17 7.60 25.67 0.34
N VAL A 18 7.12 24.55 -0.21
CA VAL A 18 7.98 23.45 -0.63
C VAL A 18 8.53 23.79 -2.01
N GLN A 19 9.84 24.00 -2.12
CA GLN A 19 10.51 24.00 -3.41
C GLN A 19 10.28 22.64 -4.06
N MET A 20 9.33 22.57 -5.00
CA MET A 20 9.16 21.42 -5.86
C MET A 20 10.35 21.37 -6.81
N VAL A 21 11.36 20.58 -6.43
CA VAL A 21 12.48 20.25 -7.31
C VAL A 21 11.98 19.20 -8.30
N THR A 22 12.20 19.44 -9.58
CA THR A 22 11.82 18.47 -10.61
C THR A 22 12.66 17.21 -10.47
N LEU A 23 12.15 16.06 -10.93
CA LEU A 23 12.92 14.81 -10.87
C LEU A 23 14.24 14.95 -11.66
N GLU A 24 14.24 15.72 -12.74
CA GLU A 24 15.43 16.02 -13.55
C GLU A 24 16.48 16.83 -12.79
N GLU A 25 16.07 17.85 -12.03
CA GLU A 25 16.97 18.61 -11.16
C GLU A 25 17.44 17.79 -9.94
N ALA A 26 16.56 16.97 -9.37
CA ALA A 26 16.89 16.08 -8.24
C ALA A 26 17.92 15.01 -8.64
N MET A 27 17.93 14.61 -9.90
CA MET A 27 18.91 13.68 -10.48
C MET A 27 20.30 14.30 -10.70
N GLN A 28 20.42 15.64 -10.76
CA GLN A 28 21.70 16.32 -10.90
C GLN A 28 22.49 16.36 -9.58
N ASP A 29 21.79 16.35 -8.44
CA ASP A 29 22.38 16.21 -7.10
C ASP A 29 21.60 15.18 -6.26
N PRO A 30 21.73 13.87 -6.61
CA PRO A 30 20.93 12.81 -6.00
C PRO A 30 21.23 12.64 -4.52
N ALA A 31 22.44 12.97 -4.04
CA ALA A 31 22.80 12.89 -2.63
C ALA A 31 22.02 13.90 -1.77
N ARG A 32 21.66 15.06 -2.33
CA ARG A 32 20.88 16.10 -1.65
C ARG A 32 19.38 15.84 -1.69
N PHE A 33 18.87 15.37 -2.83
CA PHE A 33 17.43 15.30 -3.11
C PHE A 33 16.84 13.89 -3.04
N ILE A 34 17.63 12.84 -3.29
CA ILE A 34 17.19 11.44 -3.31
C ILE A 34 17.77 10.72 -2.10
N ARG A 35 17.04 10.75 -0.98
CA ARG A 35 17.44 10.12 0.29
C ARG A 35 17.09 8.64 0.39
N TYR A 36 16.57 8.05 -0.68
CA TYR A 36 16.29 6.62 -0.71
C TYR A 36 17.57 5.86 -1.07
N GLU A 37 17.78 4.72 -0.42
CA GLU A 37 18.93 3.87 -0.69
C GLU A 37 18.84 3.33 -2.13
N MET A 38 19.73 3.80 -3.01
CA MET A 38 19.86 3.35 -4.41
C MET A 38 20.54 1.96 -4.53
N SER A 39 20.50 1.19 -3.44
CA SER A 39 20.96 -0.19 -3.40
C SER A 39 20.18 -1.01 -4.42
N SER A 40 20.86 -1.94 -5.10
CA SER A 40 20.19 -2.94 -5.96
C SER A 40 19.18 -3.78 -5.17
N PHE A 41 19.30 -3.82 -3.84
CA PHE A 41 18.34 -4.41 -2.93
C PHE A 41 17.32 -3.36 -2.48
N ASN A 42 16.21 -3.25 -3.22
CA ASN A 42 15.10 -2.38 -2.86
C ASN A 42 14.26 -3.01 -1.72
N VAL A 43 14.54 -2.60 -0.48
CA VAL A 43 13.84 -3.06 0.74
C VAL A 43 12.33 -2.86 0.64
N GLY A 44 11.89 -1.74 0.07
CA GLY A 44 10.46 -1.43 -0.08
C GLY A 44 9.75 -2.39 -1.04
N LEU A 45 10.39 -2.71 -2.16
CA LEU A 45 9.87 -3.67 -3.15
C LEU A 45 9.79 -5.08 -2.55
N ASN A 46 10.82 -5.50 -1.82
CA ASN A 46 10.83 -6.81 -1.15
C ASN A 46 9.78 -6.90 -0.03
N ALA A 47 9.61 -5.83 0.75
CA ALA A 47 8.56 -5.76 1.77
C ALA A 47 7.16 -5.82 1.14
N LEU A 48 6.96 -5.15 0.01
CA LEU A 48 5.70 -5.21 -0.74
C LEU A 48 5.41 -6.62 -1.24
N PHE A 49 6.41 -7.30 -1.82
CA PHE A 49 6.26 -8.69 -2.26
C PHE A 49 5.96 -9.63 -1.09
N ALA A 50 6.62 -9.46 0.06
CA ALA A 50 6.34 -10.26 1.25
C ALA A 50 4.90 -10.06 1.73
N LEU A 51 4.42 -8.82 1.80
CA LEU A 51 3.04 -8.49 2.19
C LEU A 51 2.02 -9.08 1.22
N LEU A 52 2.27 -8.97 -0.09
CA LEU A 52 1.41 -9.53 -1.13
C LEU A 52 1.32 -11.05 -1.02
N MET A 53 2.46 -11.70 -0.77
CA MET A 53 2.52 -13.16 -0.64
C MET A 53 1.79 -13.65 0.62
N LEU A 54 2.01 -12.99 1.76
CA LEU A 54 1.35 -13.34 3.02
C LEU A 54 -0.17 -13.12 2.95
N SER A 55 -0.61 -11.96 2.43
CA SER A 55 -2.04 -11.67 2.26
C SER A 55 -2.70 -12.62 1.25
N GLY A 56 -2.01 -12.97 0.16
CA GLY A 56 -2.47 -13.96 -0.81
C GLY A 56 -2.64 -15.36 -0.22
N MET A 57 -1.68 -15.83 0.58
CA MET A 57 -1.78 -17.10 1.29
C MET A 57 -2.97 -17.12 2.25
N LEU A 58 -3.14 -16.05 3.02
CA LEU A 58 -4.25 -15.93 3.97
C LEU A 58 -5.60 -15.95 3.25
N ALA A 59 -5.73 -15.21 2.15
CA ALA A 59 -6.93 -15.19 1.32
C ALA A 59 -7.24 -16.56 0.70
N ALA A 60 -6.22 -17.28 0.24
CA ALA A 60 -6.38 -18.63 -0.30
C ALA A 60 -6.90 -19.62 0.76
N ILE A 61 -6.33 -19.59 1.97
CA ILE A 61 -6.78 -20.44 3.09
C ILE A 61 -8.24 -20.13 3.45
N VAL A 62 -8.59 -18.85 3.61
CA VAL A 62 -9.96 -18.45 3.96
C VAL A 62 -10.95 -18.88 2.88
N THR A 63 -10.59 -18.69 1.61
CA THR A 63 -11.44 -19.08 0.47
C THR A 63 -11.61 -20.59 0.40
N PHE A 64 -10.54 -21.34 0.63
CA PHE A 64 -10.60 -22.80 0.69
C PHE A 64 -11.53 -23.29 1.81
N ILE A 65 -11.38 -22.75 3.03
CA ILE A 65 -12.27 -23.08 4.16
C ILE A 65 -13.73 -22.75 3.83
N ALA A 66 -13.99 -21.59 3.21
CA ALA A 66 -15.34 -21.18 2.83
C ALA A 66 -15.94 -22.14 1.79
N LEU A 67 -15.16 -22.56 0.78
CA LEU A 67 -15.59 -23.52 -0.24
C LEU A 67 -15.89 -24.90 0.36
N VAL A 68 -14.99 -25.40 1.21
CA VAL A 68 -15.19 -26.70 1.89
C VAL A 68 -16.41 -26.65 2.79
N SER A 69 -16.55 -25.60 3.61
CA SER A 69 -17.70 -25.40 4.51
C SER A 69 -19.01 -25.36 3.72
N ARG A 70 -19.03 -24.66 2.59
CA ARG A 70 -20.18 -24.63 1.69
C ARG A 70 -20.46 -26.03 1.14
N SER A 71 -19.46 -26.75 0.65
CA SER A 71 -19.65 -28.10 0.09
C SER A 71 -20.22 -29.10 1.11
N LEU A 72 -19.74 -29.06 2.35
CA LEU A 72 -20.22 -29.92 3.44
C LEU A 72 -21.64 -29.53 3.88
N GLY A 73 -21.93 -28.23 3.99
CA GLY A 73 -23.28 -27.73 4.28
C GLY A 73 -24.30 -28.12 3.21
N TYR A 74 -23.92 -28.08 1.93
CA TYR A 74 -24.76 -28.55 0.82
C TYR A 74 -25.00 -30.06 0.87
N ARG A 75 -24.00 -30.89 1.25
CA ARG A 75 -24.20 -32.34 1.43
C ARG A 75 -25.17 -32.65 2.56
N LYS A 76 -25.08 -31.93 3.69
CA LYS A 76 -25.99 -32.12 4.84
C LYS A 76 -27.44 -31.77 4.50
N LYS A 77 -27.67 -30.72 3.69
CA LYS A 77 -29.02 -30.31 3.23
C LYS A 77 -29.67 -31.28 2.24
N ARG A 78 -28.89 -32.14 1.58
CA ARG A 78 -29.38 -33.10 0.58
C ARG A 78 -29.69 -34.48 1.18
N GLN A 79 -29.29 -34.71 2.44
CA GLN A 79 -29.52 -35.96 3.18
C GLN A 79 -30.62 -35.83 4.26
N SER A 80 -31.18 -34.63 4.45
CA SER A 80 -32.36 -34.38 5.29
C SER A 80 -33.57 -34.11 4.42
#